data_AF-A0A4R2BVZ2-F1
#
_entry.id   AF-A0A4R2BVZ2-F1
#
_cell.length_a   1.000
_cell.length_b   1.000
_cell.length_c   1.000
_cell.angle_alpha   90.00
_cell.angle_beta   90.00
_cell.angle_gamma   90.00
#
_symmetry.space_group_name_H-M   'P 1'
#
loop_
_entity.id
_entity.type
_entity.pdbx_description
1 polymer ?
#
loop_
_entity_poly.entity_id
_entity_poly.type
_entity_poly.pdbx_seq_one_letter_code
_entity_poly.pdbx_strand_id
1 'polypeptide(L)'
;MTKPFYAEPILNSPYEVPTRHHALSESGEPLNHPPIEGRRRSKYVAPVPKSRKVKADGKKQASLDLDQARDGGSRYNPTPIINEIRGHIATWRSIPNPNDWGVTPVTQRLLQHWRSDTFSGPRPFYCQVEAVETAIWLAEVARKNKQYAHIFRHLEEANHDANPEIFRLALKLATGAGKTTVMAMLIAWQAINAARQPNSSLFSRGFLIVAPGITIKDRLRVLKPSDGNSYYRSRELVPQDMMPDLNKAKIEIVNYHVFQRRKAHELNAVGLRLMKGWKDEPIEELETEGQMLQRACGDLLQMKNVVVINDEAHHCYRERPGSHDEDELKGEEKDEAKENNEAARLWISGIEALKRKVGVRAVYDLSATPFFLRGSGYEEGTLFPWVVSDFSLVDAIECGIVKLPRVPVSDNAVNAATPVYRNLWDHIGKKMPKKGRASPAISIR
;
A
#
# COMPACT_ATOMS: atom_id res chain seq x y z
N MET A 1 -29.48 25.62 -2.02
CA MET A 1 -28.81 25.00 -3.17
C MET A 1 -27.99 23.82 -2.67
N THR A 2 -28.35 22.62 -3.11
CA THR A 2 -27.75 21.34 -2.68
C THR A 2 -26.30 21.29 -3.18
N LYS A 3 -25.38 20.88 -2.29
CA LYS A 3 -23.93 20.84 -2.58
C LYS A 3 -23.63 19.86 -3.74
N PRO A 4 -22.92 20.26 -4.82
CA PRO A 4 -22.78 19.46 -6.04
C PRO A 4 -22.17 18.07 -5.79
N PHE A 5 -21.13 18.01 -4.94
CA PHE A 5 -20.46 16.75 -4.61
C PHE A 5 -21.35 15.68 -3.95
N TYR A 6 -22.26 16.07 -3.05
CA TYR A 6 -23.09 15.12 -2.31
C TYR A 6 -24.35 14.70 -3.07
N ALA A 7 -24.80 15.53 -4.02
CA ALA A 7 -25.93 15.23 -4.89
C ALA A 7 -25.51 14.36 -6.08
N GLU A 8 -24.39 14.72 -6.72
CA GLU A 8 -23.86 14.05 -7.91
C GLU A 8 -22.36 13.76 -7.71
N PRO A 9 -22.01 12.77 -6.86
CA PRO A 9 -20.61 12.49 -6.53
C PRO A 9 -19.81 11.90 -7.70
N ILE A 10 -20.47 11.20 -8.63
CA ILE A 10 -19.84 10.49 -9.74
C ILE A 10 -19.83 11.40 -10.97
N LEU A 11 -18.64 11.68 -11.50
CA LEU A 11 -18.41 12.54 -12.67
C LEU A 11 -17.76 11.82 -13.85
N ASN A 12 -17.07 10.71 -13.60
CA ASN A 12 -16.22 10.01 -14.55
C ASN A 12 -16.56 8.51 -14.64
N SER A 13 -16.18 7.89 -15.75
CA SER A 13 -16.20 6.44 -15.92
C SER A 13 -15.10 5.78 -15.07
N PRO A 14 -15.34 4.59 -14.47
CA PRO A 14 -14.30 3.82 -13.77
C PRO A 14 -13.26 3.19 -14.71
N TYR A 15 -13.49 3.21 -16.02
CA TYR A 15 -12.67 2.53 -17.03
C TYR A 15 -11.88 3.48 -17.94
N GLU A 16 -12.15 4.78 -17.86
CA GLU A 16 -11.48 5.80 -18.68
C GLU A 16 -10.64 6.74 -17.81
N VAL A 17 -9.78 7.53 -18.45
CA VAL A 17 -9.02 8.58 -17.76
C VAL A 17 -10.02 9.58 -17.17
N PRO A 18 -9.92 9.96 -15.88
CA PRO A 18 -10.79 10.98 -15.31
C PRO A 18 -10.59 12.33 -16.03
N THR A 19 -11.68 12.92 -16.51
CA THR A 19 -11.67 14.17 -17.28
C THR A 19 -12.27 15.35 -16.54
N ARG A 20 -12.96 15.13 -15.41
CA ARG A 20 -13.55 16.17 -14.58
C ARG A 20 -13.39 15.85 -13.11
N HIS A 21 -13.40 16.86 -12.25
CA HIS A 21 -13.32 16.65 -10.80
C HIS A 21 -14.04 17.75 -10.01
N HIS A 22 -14.55 17.45 -8.82
CA HIS A 22 -15.20 18.45 -7.97
C HIS A 22 -14.17 19.43 -7.38
N ALA A 23 -14.52 20.71 -7.29
CA ALA A 23 -13.67 21.70 -6.63
C ALA A 23 -13.53 21.38 -5.13
N LEU A 24 -12.30 21.37 -4.61
CA LEU A 24 -12.00 21.17 -3.19
C LEU A 24 -11.31 22.42 -2.61
N SER A 25 -11.50 22.68 -1.33
CA SER A 25 -10.73 23.67 -0.57
C SER A 25 -9.27 23.23 -0.43
N GLU A 26 -8.41 24.12 0.09
CA GLU A 26 -7.03 23.76 0.46
C GLU A 26 -6.98 22.62 1.50
N SER A 27 -7.98 22.55 2.38
CA SER A 27 -8.16 21.48 3.36
C SER A 27 -8.83 20.21 2.79
N GLY A 28 -9.12 20.15 1.49
CA GLY A 28 -9.72 18.98 0.85
C GLY A 28 -11.23 18.86 0.95
N GLU A 29 -11.92 19.89 1.44
CA GLU A 29 -13.37 19.86 1.60
C GLU A 29 -14.08 20.20 0.28
N PRO A 30 -15.13 19.47 -0.13
CA PRO A 30 -15.87 19.80 -1.34
C PRO A 30 -16.50 21.19 -1.29
N LEU A 31 -16.17 22.02 -2.28
CA LEU A 31 -16.71 23.35 -2.45
C LEU A 31 -18.03 23.31 -3.25
N ASN A 32 -18.84 24.35 -3.08
CA ASN A 32 -20.08 24.52 -3.86
C ASN A 32 -19.80 25.22 -5.20
N HIS A 33 -18.90 24.66 -6.00
CA HIS A 33 -18.61 25.13 -7.36
C HIS A 33 -18.95 24.05 -8.39
N PRO A 34 -19.20 24.44 -9.65
CA PRO A 34 -19.29 23.49 -10.75
C PRO A 34 -18.04 22.58 -10.83
N PRO A 35 -18.16 21.36 -11.37
CA PRO A 35 -17.00 20.51 -11.67
C PRO A 35 -15.97 21.24 -12.52
N ILE A 36 -14.70 20.99 -12.22
CA ILE A 36 -13.55 21.53 -12.95
C ILE A 36 -13.20 20.55 -14.07
N GLU A 37 -13.00 21.08 -15.28
CA GLU A 37 -12.51 20.33 -16.44
C GLU A 37 -11.03 19.97 -16.28
N GLY A 38 -10.68 18.75 -16.68
CA GLY A 38 -9.37 18.16 -16.55
C GLY A 38 -9.25 17.17 -15.38
N ARG A 39 -8.20 16.34 -15.45
CA ARG A 39 -7.85 15.38 -14.39
C ARG A 39 -7.33 16.09 -13.15
N ARG A 40 -7.81 15.68 -11.97
CA ARG A 40 -7.29 16.13 -10.67
C ARG A 40 -5.78 15.86 -10.56
N ARG A 41 -5.00 16.92 -10.35
CA ARG A 41 -3.58 16.79 -10.02
C ARG A 41 -3.43 16.09 -8.67
N SER A 42 -2.43 15.23 -8.54
CA SER A 42 -2.06 14.74 -7.22
C SER A 42 -1.64 15.96 -6.40
N LYS A 43 -2.18 16.08 -5.20
CA LYS A 43 -1.80 17.08 -4.20
C LYS A 43 -1.83 16.40 -2.85
N TYR A 44 -0.86 16.73 -2.00
CA TYR A 44 -0.93 16.35 -0.61
C TYR A 44 -2.09 17.10 0.05
N VAL A 45 -3.16 16.35 0.34
CA VAL A 45 -4.34 16.87 1.04
C VAL A 45 -4.64 15.89 2.15
N ALA A 46 -4.42 16.35 3.37
CA ALA A 46 -4.81 15.71 4.61
C ALA A 46 -6.28 15.23 4.55
N PRO A 47 -6.55 13.92 4.56
CA PRO A 47 -7.89 13.42 4.28
C PRO A 47 -8.81 13.42 5.51
N VAL A 48 -9.02 14.55 6.21
CA VAL A 48 -10.11 14.65 7.21
C VAL A 48 -10.79 16.02 7.19
N PRO A 49 -12.10 16.10 6.84
CA PRO A 49 -12.89 17.32 6.93
C PRO A 49 -13.03 17.81 8.39
N LYS A 50 -12.85 19.11 8.62
CA LYS A 50 -13.00 19.72 9.95
C LYS A 50 -14.47 19.75 10.38
N SER A 51 -14.71 19.75 11.68
CA SER A 51 -16.06 19.95 12.21
C SER A 51 -16.52 21.39 11.95
N ARG A 52 -17.77 21.57 11.50
CA ARG A 52 -18.29 22.85 10.98
C ARG A 52 -18.64 23.90 12.07
N LYS A 53 -18.27 23.65 13.33
CA LYS A 53 -18.54 24.54 14.48
C LYS A 53 -17.30 24.64 15.36
N VAL A 54 -16.38 25.54 15.01
CA VAL A 54 -15.34 25.99 15.94
C VAL A 54 -15.81 27.31 16.55
N LYS A 55 -16.27 27.27 17.81
CA LYS A 55 -16.18 28.45 18.67
C LYS A 55 -14.79 28.43 19.29
N ALA A 56 -14.13 29.58 19.28
CA ALA A 56 -12.85 29.80 19.92
C ALA A 56 -13.04 29.67 21.44
N ASP A 57 -12.70 28.52 22.02
CA ASP A 57 -12.21 28.41 23.40
C ASP A 57 -11.60 27.02 23.67
N GLY A 58 -10.50 27.03 24.43
CA GLY A 58 -9.49 25.98 24.48
C GLY A 58 -9.92 24.63 25.06
N LYS A 59 -9.64 23.58 24.27
CA LYS A 59 -9.04 22.29 24.65
C LYS A 59 -8.85 21.49 23.35
N LYS A 60 -7.63 21.46 22.83
CA LYS A 60 -7.27 20.69 21.63
C LYS A 60 -7.32 19.20 21.97
N GLN A 61 -8.23 18.44 21.36
CA GLN A 61 -8.22 16.98 21.40
C GLN A 61 -8.63 16.40 20.04
N ALA A 62 -7.92 15.32 19.68
CA ALA A 62 -7.79 14.64 18.40
C ALA A 62 -9.09 14.34 17.63
N SER A 63 -9.47 15.25 16.74
CA SER A 63 -9.66 14.82 15.35
C SER A 63 -8.28 14.50 14.76
N LEU A 64 -8.21 13.64 13.74
CA LEU A 64 -7.07 13.54 12.81
C LEU A 64 -6.76 14.94 12.24
N ASP A 65 -6.08 15.76 13.04
CA ASP A 65 -5.62 17.10 12.73
C ASP A 65 -4.31 16.94 11.97
N LEU A 66 -4.44 16.48 10.73
CA LEU A 66 -3.38 16.41 9.71
C LEU A 66 -3.01 17.81 9.17
N ASP A 67 -3.09 18.82 10.02
CA ASP A 67 -3.43 20.18 9.65
C ASP A 67 -2.21 21.12 9.51
N GLN A 68 -1.01 20.58 9.28
CA GLN A 68 0.20 21.41 9.21
C GLN A 68 1.23 21.09 8.11
N ALA A 69 0.87 20.47 6.98
CA ALA A 69 1.79 20.50 5.84
C ALA A 69 1.56 21.77 5.01
N ARG A 70 2.28 22.84 5.34
CA ARG A 70 2.39 24.02 4.47
C ARG A 70 2.92 23.58 3.09
N ASP A 71 2.26 24.03 2.03
CA ASP A 71 2.82 24.02 0.67
C ASP A 71 4.22 24.71 0.73
N GLY A 72 5.29 23.94 0.50
CA GLY A 72 6.63 24.48 0.23
C GLY A 72 7.69 24.33 1.32
N GLY A 73 8.16 23.10 1.61
CA GLY A 73 9.39 22.94 2.39
C GLY A 73 9.86 21.52 2.71
N SER A 74 9.00 20.51 2.67
CA SER A 74 9.45 19.14 2.98
C SER A 74 10.19 18.54 1.78
N ARG A 75 11.46 18.18 1.99
CA ARG A 75 12.33 17.43 1.05
C ARG A 75 11.66 16.15 0.51
N TYR A 76 10.62 15.67 1.19
CA TYR A 76 9.99 14.38 0.95
C TYR A 76 8.65 14.41 0.21
N ASN A 77 8.20 15.58 -0.30
CA ASN A 77 6.92 15.63 -1.02
C ASN A 77 7.00 14.95 -2.41
N PRO A 78 6.37 13.77 -2.65
CA PRO A 78 6.47 13.07 -3.93
C PRO A 78 5.55 13.66 -5.00
N THR A 79 4.66 14.60 -4.64
CA THR A 79 3.63 15.15 -5.52
C THR A 79 4.13 15.65 -6.88
N PRO A 80 5.25 16.40 -6.97
CA PRO A 80 5.75 16.86 -8.27
C PRO A 80 6.09 15.70 -9.21
N ILE A 81 6.80 14.69 -8.72
CA ILE A 81 7.20 13.51 -9.50
C ILE A 81 6.01 12.64 -9.87
N ILE A 82 5.02 12.47 -8.99
CA ILE A 82 3.80 11.75 -9.32
C ILE A 82 3.10 12.40 -10.52
N ASN A 83 2.96 13.73 -10.51
CA ASN A 83 2.32 14.45 -11.61
C ASN A 83 3.15 14.41 -12.90
N GLU A 84 4.48 14.48 -12.80
CA GLU A 84 5.38 14.33 -13.94
C GLU A 84 5.27 12.94 -14.58
N ILE A 85 5.35 11.87 -13.77
CA ILE A 85 5.19 10.49 -14.23
C ILE A 85 3.82 10.31 -14.92
N ARG A 86 2.72 10.82 -14.34
CA ARG A 86 1.39 10.78 -14.98
C ARG A 86 1.39 11.42 -16.37
N GLY A 87 2.10 12.53 -16.57
CA GLY A 87 2.25 13.18 -17.87
C GLY A 87 3.00 12.31 -18.88
N HIS A 88 4.07 11.65 -18.44
CA HIS A 88 4.81 10.70 -19.28
C HIS A 88 3.98 9.47 -19.63
N ILE A 89 3.23 8.91 -18.67
CA ILE A 89 2.32 7.79 -18.93
C ILE A 89 1.23 8.18 -19.91
N ALA A 90 0.64 9.37 -19.78
CA ALA A 90 -0.36 9.87 -20.74
C ALA A 90 0.21 9.97 -22.16
N THR A 91 1.43 10.50 -22.31
CA THR A 91 2.14 10.59 -23.60
C THR A 91 2.49 9.19 -24.14
N TRP A 92 2.91 8.27 -23.28
CA TRP A 92 3.23 6.91 -23.68
C TRP A 92 1.99 6.11 -24.12
N ARG A 93 0.85 6.31 -23.45
CA ARG A 93 -0.43 5.70 -23.81
C ARG A 93 -1.00 6.23 -25.13
N SER A 94 -0.66 7.45 -25.55
CA SER A 94 -1.15 8.02 -26.81
C SER A 94 -0.40 7.50 -28.05
N ILE A 95 0.67 6.71 -27.86
CA ILE A 95 1.40 6.08 -28.98
C ILE A 95 0.49 5.02 -29.63
N PRO A 96 0.08 5.19 -30.90
CA PRO A 96 -0.94 4.36 -31.53
C PRO A 96 -0.43 2.96 -31.90
N ASN A 97 0.83 2.86 -32.34
CA ASN A 97 1.43 1.60 -32.74
C ASN A 97 2.04 0.87 -31.53
N PRO A 98 1.56 -0.33 -31.17
CA PRO A 98 2.06 -1.07 -30.02
C PRO A 98 3.56 -1.43 -30.08
N ASN A 99 4.13 -1.54 -31.28
CA ASN A 99 5.56 -1.84 -31.45
C ASN A 99 6.46 -0.68 -31.00
N ASP A 100 5.91 0.54 -30.94
CA ASP A 100 6.64 1.75 -30.53
C ASP A 100 6.54 2.02 -29.02
N TRP A 101 5.87 1.14 -28.26
CA TRP A 101 5.73 1.29 -26.81
C TRP A 101 7.05 1.05 -26.04
N GLY A 102 8.08 0.47 -26.67
CA GLY A 102 9.39 0.27 -26.04
C GLY A 102 9.42 -0.78 -24.93
N VAL A 103 8.43 -1.68 -24.92
CA VAL A 103 8.30 -2.80 -23.96
C VAL A 103 8.59 -4.14 -24.64
N THR A 104 8.78 -5.19 -23.85
CA THR A 104 8.95 -6.55 -24.39
C THR A 104 7.67 -7.05 -25.09
N PRO A 105 7.76 -8.02 -26.04
CA PRO A 105 6.59 -8.55 -26.74
C PRO A 105 5.52 -9.14 -25.81
N VAL A 106 5.96 -9.73 -24.68
CA VAL A 106 5.07 -10.26 -23.65
C VAL A 106 4.30 -9.14 -22.96
N THR A 107 5.01 -8.09 -22.54
CA THR A 107 4.38 -6.91 -21.94
C THR A 107 3.46 -6.19 -22.92
N GLN A 108 3.86 -6.03 -24.18
CA GLN A 108 3.01 -5.46 -25.23
C GLN A 108 1.68 -6.20 -25.33
N ARG A 109 1.72 -7.55 -25.34
CA ARG A 109 0.52 -8.37 -25.41
C ARG A 109 -0.37 -8.24 -24.17
N LEU A 110 0.22 -8.22 -22.97
CA LEU A 110 -0.53 -7.99 -21.73
C LEU A 110 -1.19 -6.60 -21.71
N LEU A 111 -0.47 -5.56 -22.15
CA LEU A 111 -1.01 -4.21 -22.25
C LEU A 111 -2.14 -4.12 -23.28
N GLN A 112 -2.00 -4.74 -24.45
CA GLN A 112 -3.09 -4.82 -25.43
C GLN A 112 -4.33 -5.47 -24.83
N HIS A 113 -4.14 -6.56 -24.08
CA HIS A 113 -5.23 -7.25 -23.38
C HIS A 113 -5.90 -6.34 -22.35
N TRP A 114 -5.14 -5.71 -21.45
CA TRP A 114 -5.68 -4.86 -20.38
C TRP A 114 -6.27 -3.53 -20.85
N ARG A 115 -5.81 -3.01 -21.99
CA ARG A 115 -6.35 -1.80 -22.63
C ARG A 115 -7.54 -2.08 -23.54
N SER A 116 -7.87 -3.35 -23.80
CA SER A 116 -8.99 -3.72 -24.65
C SER A 116 -10.32 -3.70 -23.90
N ASP A 117 -11.41 -3.64 -24.66
CA ASP A 117 -12.77 -3.80 -24.13
C ASP A 117 -13.28 -5.24 -24.24
N THR A 118 -12.43 -6.17 -24.69
CA THR A 118 -12.78 -7.57 -24.94
C THR A 118 -12.60 -8.42 -23.68
N PHE A 119 -13.50 -8.25 -22.72
CA PHE A 119 -13.61 -9.09 -21.52
C PHE A 119 -15.00 -9.72 -21.45
N SER A 120 -15.09 -11.00 -21.09
CA SER A 120 -16.39 -11.65 -20.87
C SER A 120 -16.94 -11.38 -19.47
N GLY A 121 -16.04 -11.11 -18.52
CA GLY A 121 -16.30 -10.82 -17.12
C GLY A 121 -15.77 -9.44 -16.71
N PRO A 122 -15.39 -9.25 -15.43
CA PRO A 122 -14.95 -7.96 -14.93
C PRO A 122 -13.64 -7.51 -15.58
N ARG A 123 -13.70 -6.44 -16.39
CA ARG A 123 -12.49 -5.78 -16.91
C ARG A 123 -11.81 -4.93 -15.82
N PRO A 124 -10.47 -4.74 -15.88
CA PRO A 124 -9.76 -3.90 -14.93
C PRO A 124 -10.24 -2.44 -14.97
N PHE A 125 -10.26 -1.78 -13.80
CA PHE A 125 -10.50 -0.33 -13.74
C PHE A 125 -9.30 0.46 -14.28
N TYR A 126 -9.55 1.67 -14.75
CA TYR A 126 -8.50 2.56 -15.25
C TYR A 126 -7.36 2.73 -14.24
N CYS A 127 -7.68 2.95 -12.96
CA CYS A 127 -6.68 3.14 -11.91
C CYS A 127 -5.83 1.90 -11.65
N GLN A 128 -6.37 0.70 -11.88
CA GLN A 128 -5.62 -0.55 -11.76
C GLN A 128 -4.63 -0.68 -12.91
N VAL A 129 -5.09 -0.42 -14.14
CA VAL A 129 -4.25 -0.43 -15.35
C VAL A 129 -3.14 0.62 -15.24
N GLU A 130 -3.47 1.85 -14.87
CA GLU A 130 -2.51 2.95 -14.74
C GLU A 130 -1.42 2.66 -13.69
N ALA A 131 -1.78 2.08 -12.54
CA ALA A 131 -0.81 1.73 -11.51
C ALA A 131 0.22 0.70 -12.01
N VAL A 132 -0.24 -0.32 -12.75
CA VAL A 132 0.61 -1.36 -13.33
C VAL A 132 1.44 -0.81 -14.49
N GLU A 133 0.83 0.00 -15.35
CA GLU A 133 1.51 0.71 -16.44
C GLU A 133 2.62 1.62 -15.93
N THR A 134 2.41 2.29 -14.80
CA THR A 134 3.45 3.11 -14.16
C THR A 134 4.65 2.25 -13.77
N ALA A 135 4.43 1.09 -13.16
CA ALA A 135 5.50 0.16 -12.81
C ALA A 135 6.22 -0.42 -14.05
N ILE A 136 5.46 -0.77 -15.11
CA ILE A 136 5.99 -1.25 -16.38
C ILE A 136 6.84 -0.19 -17.06
N TRP A 137 6.31 1.02 -17.19
CA TRP A 137 6.97 2.13 -17.86
C TRP A 137 8.27 2.48 -17.15
N LEU A 138 8.28 2.57 -15.82
CA LEU A 138 9.51 2.77 -15.05
C LEU A 138 10.53 1.66 -15.34
N ALA A 139 10.12 0.39 -15.34
CA ALA A 139 11.04 -0.73 -15.47
C ALA A 139 11.57 -0.97 -16.90
N GLU A 140 10.71 -0.87 -17.92
CA GLU A 140 11.03 -1.28 -19.29
C GLU A 140 11.37 -0.11 -20.23
N VAL A 141 10.77 1.06 -19.98
CA VAL A 141 10.86 2.24 -20.87
C VAL A 141 11.78 3.29 -20.27
N ALA A 142 11.40 3.85 -19.11
CA ALA A 142 12.07 5.00 -18.52
C ALA A 142 13.53 4.70 -18.16
N ARG A 143 13.78 3.52 -17.56
CA ARG A 143 15.11 3.09 -17.12
C ARG A 143 16.17 3.05 -18.23
N LYS A 144 15.76 2.87 -19.49
CA LYS A 144 16.68 2.81 -20.64
C LYS A 144 16.99 4.20 -21.22
N ASN A 145 16.24 5.22 -20.82
CA ASN A 145 16.31 6.53 -21.45
C ASN A 145 16.84 7.58 -20.48
N LYS A 146 17.96 8.20 -20.86
CA LYS A 146 18.66 9.21 -20.06
C LYS A 146 17.78 10.41 -19.72
N GLN A 147 16.75 10.70 -20.51
CA GLN A 147 15.83 11.82 -20.25
C GLN A 147 15.05 11.67 -18.94
N TYR A 148 14.92 10.46 -18.41
CA TYR A 148 14.21 10.17 -17.16
C TYR A 148 15.16 9.88 -16.00
N ALA A 149 16.47 10.09 -16.16
CA ALA A 149 17.46 9.76 -15.14
C ALA A 149 17.24 10.50 -13.81
N HIS A 150 16.66 11.70 -13.82
CA HIS A 150 16.33 12.45 -12.60
C HIS A 150 15.21 11.79 -11.78
N ILE A 151 14.25 11.11 -12.42
CA ILE A 151 13.21 10.35 -11.72
C ILE A 151 13.87 9.23 -10.90
N PHE A 152 14.82 8.49 -11.51
CA PHE A 152 15.54 7.43 -10.80
C PHE A 152 16.44 7.98 -9.69
N ARG A 153 17.17 9.07 -9.93
CA ARG A 153 17.96 9.71 -8.86
C ARG A 153 17.09 10.10 -7.67
N HIS A 154 15.93 10.71 -7.90
CA HIS A 154 15.01 11.04 -6.82
C HIS A 154 14.54 9.78 -6.08
N LEU A 155 14.13 8.73 -6.79
CA LEU A 155 13.65 7.50 -6.18
C LEU A 155 14.76 6.78 -5.40
N GLU A 156 15.99 6.77 -5.93
CA GLU A 156 17.15 6.17 -5.28
C GLU A 156 17.55 6.95 -4.03
N GLU A 157 17.59 8.29 -4.07
CA GLU A 157 17.85 9.15 -2.91
C GLU A 157 16.76 8.96 -1.84
N ALA A 158 15.48 8.99 -2.24
CA ALA A 158 14.35 8.78 -1.34
C ALA A 158 14.38 7.40 -0.66
N ASN A 159 14.71 6.35 -1.43
CA ASN A 159 14.85 5.01 -0.87
C ASN A 159 16.10 4.90 -0.01
N HIS A 160 17.23 5.50 -0.38
CA HIS A 160 18.44 5.46 0.41
C HIS A 160 18.25 6.12 1.78
N ASP A 161 17.58 7.27 1.83
CA ASP A 161 17.35 8.02 3.06
C ASP A 161 16.39 7.29 4.02
N ALA A 162 15.36 6.60 3.51
CA ALA A 162 14.33 5.97 4.33
C ALA A 162 14.44 4.43 4.46
N ASN A 163 15.05 3.76 3.48
CA ASN A 163 15.12 2.30 3.35
C ASN A 163 16.43 1.88 2.63
N PRO A 164 17.63 2.13 3.22
CA PRO A 164 18.91 2.02 2.52
C PRO A 164 19.18 0.64 1.90
N GLU A 165 18.62 -0.41 2.51
CA GLU A 165 18.77 -1.76 2.02
C GLU A 165 17.79 -2.12 0.90
N ILE A 166 16.73 -1.41 0.56
CA ILE A 166 15.74 -1.88 -0.42
C ILE A 166 15.25 -0.79 -1.37
N PHE A 167 15.00 -1.15 -2.63
CA PHE A 167 14.40 -0.25 -3.61
C PHE A 167 12.89 -0.47 -3.68
N ARG A 168 12.12 0.54 -3.29
CA ARG A 168 10.66 0.49 -3.17
C ARG A 168 10.00 1.44 -4.16
N LEU A 169 8.81 1.06 -4.61
CA LEU A 169 7.91 1.87 -5.42
C LEU A 169 6.51 1.74 -4.84
N ALA A 170 5.86 2.85 -4.51
CA ALA A 170 4.52 2.85 -3.93
C ALA A 170 3.46 3.23 -4.96
N LEU A 171 2.40 2.41 -5.00
CA LEU A 171 1.22 2.57 -5.82
C LEU A 171 0.03 2.83 -4.88
N LYS A 172 -0.36 4.11 -4.80
CA LYS A 172 -1.48 4.53 -3.95
C LYS A 172 -2.80 4.26 -4.66
N LEU A 173 -3.66 3.43 -4.06
CA LEU A 173 -4.99 3.10 -4.55
C LEU A 173 -6.00 3.17 -3.40
N ALA A 174 -7.10 3.91 -3.59
CA ALA A 174 -8.19 3.98 -2.62
C ALA A 174 -8.66 2.59 -2.14
N THR A 175 -9.06 2.49 -0.87
CA THR A 175 -9.63 1.26 -0.32
C THR A 175 -10.87 0.86 -1.09
N GLY A 176 -10.90 -0.38 -1.59
CA GLY A 176 -11.97 -0.87 -2.46
C GLY A 176 -11.71 -0.71 -3.96
N ALA A 177 -10.70 0.07 -4.37
CA ALA A 177 -10.34 0.22 -5.79
C ALA A 177 -9.66 -1.03 -6.40
N GLY A 178 -9.46 -2.09 -5.61
CA GLY A 178 -8.99 -3.39 -6.10
C GLY A 178 -7.47 -3.57 -6.11
N LYS A 179 -6.77 -3.19 -5.02
CA LYS A 179 -5.32 -3.42 -4.82
C LYS A 179 -4.88 -4.83 -5.21
N THR A 180 -5.62 -5.87 -4.81
CA THR A 180 -5.32 -7.27 -5.15
C THR A 180 -5.32 -7.55 -6.66
N THR A 181 -6.10 -6.82 -7.46
CA THR A 181 -6.06 -6.92 -8.93
C THR A 181 -4.74 -6.39 -9.47
N VAL A 182 -4.28 -5.24 -8.96
CA VAL A 182 -2.96 -4.67 -9.29
C VAL A 182 -1.84 -5.64 -8.92
N MET A 183 -1.91 -6.28 -7.74
CA MET A 183 -0.93 -7.31 -7.34
C MET A 183 -0.90 -8.47 -8.35
N ALA A 184 -2.06 -9.00 -8.75
CA ALA A 184 -2.15 -10.06 -9.75
C ALA A 184 -1.57 -9.62 -11.10
N MET A 185 -1.88 -8.41 -11.56
CA MET A 185 -1.33 -7.88 -12.83
C MET A 185 0.19 -7.69 -12.77
N LEU A 186 0.75 -7.21 -11.64
CA LEU A 186 2.20 -7.11 -11.44
C LEU A 186 2.86 -8.50 -11.46
N ILE A 187 2.27 -9.49 -10.78
CA ILE A 187 2.76 -10.87 -10.80
C ILE A 187 2.70 -11.44 -12.22
N ALA A 188 1.60 -11.25 -12.94
CA ALA A 188 1.45 -11.72 -14.32
C ALA A 188 2.52 -11.13 -15.25
N TRP A 189 2.70 -9.81 -15.19
CA TRP A 189 3.74 -9.11 -15.96
C TRP A 189 5.14 -9.66 -15.68
N GLN A 190 5.50 -9.78 -14.40
CA GLN A 190 6.83 -10.24 -13.99
C GLN A 190 7.04 -11.73 -14.32
N ALA A 191 6.11 -12.60 -13.92
CA ALA A 191 6.26 -14.05 -14.04
C ALA A 191 6.29 -14.53 -15.49
N ILE A 192 5.39 -14.02 -16.33
CA ILE A 192 5.28 -14.48 -17.71
C ILE A 192 6.49 -13.99 -18.53
N ASN A 193 6.96 -12.77 -18.26
CA ASN A 193 8.21 -12.30 -18.85
C ASN A 193 9.41 -13.14 -18.38
N ALA A 194 9.53 -13.43 -17.08
CA ALA A 194 10.61 -14.26 -16.55
C ALA A 194 10.59 -15.71 -17.09
N ALA A 195 9.40 -16.22 -17.43
CA ALA A 195 9.24 -17.54 -18.05
C ALA A 195 9.66 -17.56 -19.52
N ARG A 196 9.37 -16.50 -20.28
CA ARG A 196 9.68 -16.39 -21.72
C ARG A 196 11.06 -15.79 -22.00
N GLN A 197 11.66 -15.13 -21.02
CA GLN A 197 12.98 -14.50 -21.10
C GLN A 197 13.84 -14.91 -19.90
N PRO A 198 14.23 -16.20 -19.78
CA PRO A 198 14.89 -16.73 -18.59
C PRO A 198 16.27 -16.11 -18.29
N ASN A 199 16.92 -15.53 -19.30
CA ASN A 199 18.23 -14.88 -19.17
C ASN A 199 18.12 -13.40 -18.76
N SER A 200 16.92 -12.84 -18.69
CA SER A 200 16.71 -11.44 -18.31
C SER A 200 16.74 -11.29 -16.79
N SER A 201 17.57 -10.38 -16.28
CA SER A 201 17.54 -9.97 -14.88
C SER A 201 16.42 -8.94 -14.59
N LEU A 202 15.68 -8.51 -15.62
CA LEU A 202 14.62 -7.50 -15.52
C LEU A 202 13.32 -8.04 -14.90
N PHE A 203 13.16 -9.35 -14.85
CA PHE A 203 11.93 -9.98 -14.40
C PHE A 203 12.18 -11.05 -13.35
N SER A 204 11.20 -11.28 -12.47
CA SER A 204 11.25 -12.35 -11.49
C SER A 204 10.08 -13.31 -11.65
N ARG A 205 10.31 -14.56 -11.28
CA ARG A 205 9.25 -15.57 -11.12
C ARG A 205 8.97 -15.89 -9.65
N GLY A 206 9.65 -15.23 -8.71
CA GLY A 206 9.51 -15.45 -7.27
C GLY A 206 8.92 -14.22 -6.58
N PHE A 207 7.83 -14.41 -5.85
CA PHE A 207 7.06 -13.35 -5.23
C PHE A 207 6.79 -13.64 -3.76
N LEU A 208 7.16 -12.69 -2.91
CA LEU A 208 6.74 -12.66 -1.51
C LEU A 208 5.65 -11.60 -1.34
N ILE A 209 4.47 -12.02 -0.91
CA ILE A 209 3.36 -11.13 -0.58
C ILE A 209 3.26 -11.02 0.93
N VAL A 210 3.39 -9.81 1.48
CA VAL A 210 3.30 -9.58 2.92
C VAL A 210 2.04 -8.81 3.27
N ALA A 211 1.28 -9.33 4.24
CA ALA A 211 0.02 -8.78 4.71
C ALA A 211 0.10 -8.37 6.19
N PRO A 212 -0.69 -7.37 6.64
CA PRO A 212 -0.68 -6.90 8.02
C PRO A 212 -1.40 -7.86 8.98
N GLY A 213 -2.36 -8.66 8.49
CA GLY A 213 -3.12 -9.60 9.33
C GLY A 213 -3.39 -10.95 8.65
N ILE A 214 -3.72 -11.96 9.44
CA ILE A 214 -3.97 -13.34 8.96
C ILE A 214 -5.23 -13.39 8.07
N THR A 215 -6.30 -12.69 8.43
CA THR A 215 -7.51 -12.59 7.59
C THR A 215 -7.21 -12.03 6.20
N ILE A 216 -6.31 -11.05 6.13
CA ILE A 216 -5.87 -10.44 4.87
C ILE A 216 -4.98 -11.40 4.08
N LYS A 217 -4.05 -12.07 4.77
CA LYS A 217 -3.23 -13.12 4.16
C LYS A 217 -4.10 -14.22 3.51
N ASP A 218 -5.13 -14.70 4.20
CA ASP A 218 -5.96 -15.79 3.71
C ASP A 218 -6.81 -15.40 2.49
N ARG A 219 -7.34 -14.16 2.44
CA ARG A 219 -8.05 -13.66 1.24
C ARG A 219 -7.13 -13.52 0.03
N LEU A 220 -5.84 -13.28 0.22
CA LEU A 220 -4.87 -13.06 -0.86
C LEU A 220 -4.51 -14.37 -1.59
N ARG A 221 -5.00 -15.55 -1.15
CA ARG A 221 -4.80 -16.82 -1.86
C ARG A 221 -5.21 -16.80 -3.34
N VAL A 222 -6.13 -15.91 -3.70
CA VAL A 222 -6.55 -15.64 -5.09
C VAL A 222 -5.40 -15.18 -6.00
N LEU A 223 -4.26 -14.78 -5.44
CA LEU A 223 -3.03 -14.48 -6.16
C LEU A 223 -2.23 -15.72 -6.57
N LYS A 224 -2.57 -16.92 -6.07
CA LYS A 224 -1.92 -18.18 -6.50
C LYS A 224 -2.56 -18.67 -7.81
N PRO A 225 -1.81 -18.83 -8.91
CA PRO A 225 -2.34 -19.27 -10.20
C PRO A 225 -3.04 -20.64 -10.17
N SER A 226 -2.62 -21.49 -9.24
CA SER A 226 -3.19 -22.82 -9.01
C SER A 226 -4.49 -22.81 -8.20
N ASP A 227 -4.87 -21.70 -7.58
CA ASP A 227 -6.12 -21.58 -6.82
C ASP A 227 -7.32 -21.59 -7.79
N GLY A 228 -8.37 -22.34 -7.45
CA GLY A 228 -9.58 -22.44 -8.27
C GLY A 228 -10.31 -21.11 -8.46
N ASN A 229 -10.15 -20.17 -7.53
CA ASN A 229 -10.72 -18.82 -7.58
C ASN A 229 -9.67 -17.75 -7.92
N SER A 230 -8.58 -18.15 -8.59
CA SER A 230 -7.50 -17.21 -8.91
C SER A 230 -8.00 -16.02 -9.74
N TYR A 231 -7.49 -14.84 -9.43
CA TYR A 231 -7.89 -13.60 -10.11
C TYR A 231 -7.49 -13.59 -11.59
N TYR A 232 -6.43 -14.32 -11.95
CA TYR A 232 -5.99 -14.43 -13.34
C TYR A 232 -7.04 -15.03 -14.25
N ARG A 233 -7.80 -16.03 -13.77
CA ARG A 233 -8.89 -16.66 -14.53
C ARG A 233 -10.21 -15.94 -14.31
N SER A 234 -10.61 -15.72 -13.05
CA SER A 234 -11.93 -15.17 -12.70
C SER A 234 -12.14 -13.73 -13.17
N ARG A 235 -11.07 -12.96 -13.36
CA ARG A 235 -11.10 -11.60 -13.92
C ARG A 235 -10.40 -11.49 -15.27
N GLU A 236 -10.11 -12.64 -15.90
CA GLU A 236 -9.45 -12.73 -17.21
C GLU A 236 -8.21 -11.84 -17.33
N LEU A 237 -7.39 -11.71 -16.27
CA LEU A 237 -6.24 -10.80 -16.28
C LEU A 237 -5.10 -11.29 -17.17
N VAL A 238 -5.11 -12.57 -17.55
CA VAL A 238 -4.06 -13.20 -18.36
C VAL A 238 -4.71 -13.98 -19.50
N PRO A 239 -4.27 -13.77 -20.76
CA PRO A 239 -4.70 -14.58 -21.89
C PRO A 239 -4.49 -16.08 -21.63
N GLN A 240 -5.44 -16.92 -22.04
CA GLN A 240 -5.45 -18.35 -21.68
C GLN A 240 -4.18 -19.11 -22.08
N ASP A 241 -3.58 -18.77 -23.21
CA ASP A 241 -2.34 -19.39 -23.70
C ASP A 241 -1.09 -18.93 -22.93
N MET A 242 -1.18 -17.87 -22.12
CA MET A 242 -0.10 -17.38 -21.25
C MET A 242 -0.21 -17.94 -19.82
N MET A 243 -1.32 -18.60 -19.47
CA MET A 243 -1.51 -19.24 -18.16
C MET A 243 -0.46 -20.31 -17.82
N PRO A 244 0.00 -21.17 -18.76
CA PRO A 244 1.06 -22.13 -18.48
C PRO A 244 2.38 -21.47 -18.05
N ASP A 245 2.69 -20.28 -18.58
CA ASP A 245 3.87 -19.53 -18.17
C ASP A 245 3.70 -18.90 -16.79
N LEU A 246 2.51 -18.38 -16.49
CA LEU A 246 2.18 -17.87 -15.16
C LEU A 246 2.26 -18.97 -14.07
N ASN A 247 1.87 -20.20 -14.38
CA ASN A 247 1.92 -21.32 -13.43
C ASN A 247 3.34 -21.67 -12.97
N LYS A 248 4.38 -21.17 -13.65
CA LYS A 248 5.79 -21.31 -13.21
C LYS A 248 6.17 -20.34 -12.08
N ALA A 249 5.29 -19.40 -11.73
CA ALA A 249 5.51 -18.47 -10.63
C ALA A 249 5.52 -19.18 -9.28
N LYS A 250 6.43 -18.77 -8.39
CA LYS A 250 6.47 -19.15 -6.98
C LYS A 250 5.99 -17.97 -6.15
N ILE A 251 4.91 -18.18 -5.39
CA ILE A 251 4.22 -17.12 -4.65
C ILE A 251 4.00 -17.58 -3.23
N GLU A 252 4.73 -16.93 -2.30
CA GLU A 252 4.50 -17.08 -0.87
C GLU A 252 3.73 -15.90 -0.32
N ILE A 253 2.69 -16.18 0.45
CA ILE A 253 1.81 -15.18 1.04
C ILE A 253 1.89 -15.33 2.54
N VAL A 254 2.39 -14.31 3.21
CA VAL A 254 2.67 -14.34 4.65
C VAL A 254 2.07 -13.14 5.36
N ASN A 255 1.90 -13.31 6.66
CA ASN A 255 1.70 -12.18 7.56
C ASN A 255 3.06 -11.74 8.12
N TYR A 256 3.28 -10.44 8.32
CA TYR A 256 4.58 -9.91 8.74
C TYR A 256 5.13 -10.52 10.05
N HIS A 257 4.26 -10.96 10.98
CA HIS A 257 4.70 -11.65 12.22
C HIS A 257 5.52 -12.91 11.94
N VAL A 258 5.44 -13.48 10.73
CA VAL A 258 6.28 -14.62 10.34
C VAL A 258 7.77 -14.28 10.44
N PHE A 259 8.16 -13.01 10.34
CA PHE A 259 9.55 -12.58 10.45
C PHE A 259 10.08 -12.55 11.88
N GLN A 260 9.22 -12.74 12.88
CA GLN A 260 9.64 -12.81 14.27
C GLN A 260 10.42 -14.10 14.52
N ARG A 261 11.65 -13.95 15.02
CA ARG A 261 12.51 -15.08 15.39
C ARG A 261 11.87 -15.87 16.53
N ARG A 262 11.57 -17.14 16.28
CA ARG A 262 11.03 -18.08 17.29
C ARG A 262 12.16 -18.69 18.11
N LYS A 263 11.80 -19.33 19.24
CA LYS A 263 12.78 -20.11 20.02
C LYS A 263 13.36 -21.23 19.15
N ALA A 264 14.68 -21.39 19.17
CA ALA A 264 15.36 -22.45 18.41
C ALA A 264 15.01 -23.85 18.93
N HIS A 265 14.66 -23.94 20.21
CA HIS A 265 14.33 -25.18 20.91
C HIS A 265 12.99 -25.03 21.65
N GLU A 266 12.10 -26.01 21.51
CA GLU A 266 10.87 -26.12 22.31
C GLU A 266 11.17 -26.71 23.69
N LEU A 267 12.09 -26.07 24.43
CA LEU A 267 12.47 -26.50 25.77
C LEU A 267 11.89 -25.57 26.83
N ASN A 268 11.46 -26.16 27.94
CA ASN A 268 11.16 -25.42 29.17
C ASN A 268 12.47 -24.95 29.84
N ALA A 269 12.37 -24.10 30.87
CA ALA A 269 13.54 -23.53 31.54
C ALA A 269 14.52 -24.60 32.08
N VAL A 270 14.01 -25.77 32.47
CA VAL A 270 14.81 -26.92 32.94
C VAL A 270 15.58 -27.56 31.77
N GLY A 271 14.92 -27.80 30.64
CA GLY A 271 15.54 -28.34 29.43
C GLY A 271 16.62 -27.43 28.85
N LEU A 272 16.40 -26.11 28.87
CA LEU A 272 17.41 -25.12 28.48
C LEU A 272 18.64 -25.18 29.39
N ARG A 273 18.44 -25.27 30.72
CA ARG A 273 19.54 -25.43 31.69
C ARG A 273 20.31 -26.73 31.47
N LEU A 274 19.61 -27.81 31.15
CA LEU A 274 20.24 -29.11 30.91
C LEU A 274 21.11 -29.08 29.64
N MET A 275 20.65 -28.40 28.59
CA MET A 275 21.44 -28.21 27.38
C MET A 275 22.64 -27.28 27.60
N LYS A 276 22.53 -26.21 28.40
CA LYS A 276 23.69 -25.32 28.72
C LYS A 276 24.84 -26.09 29.41
N GLY A 277 24.53 -27.27 29.94
CA GLY A 277 25.48 -28.13 30.62
C GLY A 277 26.04 -27.48 31.88
N TRP A 278 27.08 -28.09 32.44
CA TRP A 278 27.77 -27.55 33.62
C TRP A 278 28.78 -26.43 33.27
N LYS A 279 29.12 -26.29 31.98
CA LYS A 279 30.10 -25.31 31.48
C LYS A 279 29.48 -23.99 31.00
N ASP A 280 28.16 -23.85 31.11
CA ASP A 280 27.39 -22.67 30.71
C ASP A 280 27.70 -22.24 29.26
N GLU A 281 27.71 -23.22 28.34
CA GLU A 281 28.02 -22.96 26.94
C GLU A 281 26.90 -22.13 26.30
N PRO A 282 27.24 -21.14 25.44
CA PRO A 282 26.24 -20.28 24.82
C PRO A 282 25.37 -21.10 23.86
N ILE A 283 24.10 -21.22 24.20
CA ILE A 283 23.08 -21.83 23.33
C ILE A 283 22.35 -20.72 22.58
N GLU A 284 22.18 -20.91 21.28
CA GLU A 284 21.29 -20.06 20.49
C GLU A 284 19.84 -20.27 20.94
N GLU A 285 19.31 -19.33 21.71
CA GLU A 285 17.93 -19.43 22.23
C GLU A 285 16.88 -19.11 21.15
N LEU A 286 17.27 -18.45 20.05
CA LEU A 286 16.41 -18.01 18.95
C LEU A 286 16.87 -18.58 17.61
N GLU A 287 15.91 -18.96 16.74
CA GLU A 287 16.16 -19.44 15.38
C GLU A 287 17.08 -18.47 14.62
N THR A 288 17.99 -18.92 13.79
CA THR A 288 18.83 -18.02 12.96
C THR A 288 17.99 -17.25 11.94
N GLU A 289 18.53 -16.16 11.38
CA GLU A 289 17.88 -15.43 10.27
C GLU A 289 17.54 -16.37 9.10
N GLY A 290 18.43 -17.32 8.78
CA GLY A 290 18.20 -18.31 7.73
C GLY A 290 17.05 -19.28 8.03
N GLN A 291 16.90 -19.73 9.29
CA GLN A 291 15.80 -20.59 9.71
C GLN A 291 14.45 -19.84 9.68
N MET A 292 14.44 -18.60 10.17
CA MET A 292 13.28 -17.71 10.07
C MET A 292 12.84 -17.54 8.62
N LEU A 293 13.79 -17.26 7.72
CA LEU A 293 13.52 -17.10 6.29
C LEU A 293 13.06 -18.40 5.64
N GLN A 294 13.60 -19.57 6.03
CA GLN A 294 13.14 -20.86 5.51
C GLN A 294 11.66 -21.10 5.86
N ARG A 295 11.27 -20.75 7.08
CA ARG A 295 9.89 -20.83 7.56
C ARG A 295 8.98 -19.80 6.89
N ALA A 296 9.48 -18.61 6.62
CA ALA A 296 8.70 -17.51 6.03
C ALA A 296 8.57 -17.62 4.51
N CYS A 297 9.63 -17.99 3.81
CA CYS A 297 9.76 -17.81 2.36
C CYS A 297 9.89 -19.13 1.59
N GLY A 298 10.11 -20.26 2.27
CA GLY A 298 10.09 -21.60 1.66
C GLY A 298 10.90 -21.70 0.36
N ASP A 299 10.22 -22.09 -0.72
CA ASP A 299 10.79 -22.26 -2.07
C ASP A 299 11.49 -21.01 -2.62
N LEU A 300 11.11 -19.80 -2.16
CA LEU A 300 11.74 -18.57 -2.61
C LEU A 300 13.23 -18.50 -2.26
N LEU A 301 13.69 -19.25 -1.26
CA LEU A 301 15.11 -19.32 -0.89
C LEU A 301 15.99 -19.99 -1.94
N GLN A 302 15.40 -20.74 -2.87
CA GLN A 302 16.11 -21.36 -3.99
C GLN A 302 16.18 -20.44 -5.23
N MET A 303 15.63 -19.23 -5.11
CA MET A 303 15.51 -18.27 -6.20
C MET A 303 16.52 -17.14 -6.04
N LYS A 304 16.63 -16.30 -7.08
CA LYS A 304 17.40 -15.05 -7.04
C LYS A 304 16.51 -13.90 -7.47
N ASN A 305 16.75 -12.71 -6.94
CA ASN A 305 16.08 -11.47 -7.35
C ASN A 305 14.56 -11.57 -7.22
N VAL A 306 14.07 -11.89 -6.03
CA VAL A 306 12.62 -11.99 -5.77
C VAL A 306 11.97 -10.60 -5.78
N VAL A 307 10.68 -10.55 -6.07
CA VAL A 307 9.86 -9.35 -5.95
C VAL A 307 9.04 -9.44 -4.66
N VAL A 308 9.01 -8.36 -3.90
CA VAL A 308 8.16 -8.26 -2.70
C VAL A 308 6.98 -7.36 -3.00
N ILE A 309 5.78 -7.75 -2.56
CA ILE A 309 4.58 -6.94 -2.67
C ILE A 309 3.96 -6.79 -1.29
N ASN A 310 3.88 -5.57 -0.79
CA ASN A 310 3.28 -5.26 0.50
C ASN A 310 1.82 -4.84 0.32
N ASP A 311 0.89 -5.47 1.04
CA ASP A 311 -0.46 -4.97 1.25
C ASP A 311 -0.50 -4.06 2.48
N GLU A 312 -1.19 -2.93 2.42
CA GLU A 312 -1.19 -1.93 3.51
C GLU A 312 0.22 -1.49 3.92
N ALA A 313 1.02 -1.12 2.92
CA ALA A 313 2.44 -0.78 3.09
C ALA A 313 2.74 0.36 4.08
N HIS A 314 1.73 1.09 4.55
CA HIS A 314 1.88 2.08 5.62
C HIS A 314 2.26 1.49 6.97
N HIS A 315 2.12 0.17 7.14
CA HIS A 315 2.66 -0.59 8.28
C HIS A 315 4.11 -1.07 8.06
N CYS A 316 4.75 -0.73 6.94
CA CYS A 316 6.11 -1.18 6.62
C CYS A 316 6.99 0.04 6.33
N TYR A 317 7.62 0.59 7.35
CA TYR A 317 8.54 1.72 7.27
C TYR A 317 9.68 1.58 8.27
N ARG A 318 10.75 2.34 8.06
CA ARG A 318 11.78 2.57 9.07
C ARG A 318 11.49 3.91 9.75
N GLU A 319 11.64 3.95 11.07
CA GLU A 319 11.68 5.22 11.78
C GLU A 319 12.85 6.08 11.30
N ARG A 320 12.69 7.39 11.35
CA ARG A 320 13.74 8.33 11.01
C ARG A 320 14.88 8.23 12.04
N PRO A 321 16.13 7.97 11.62
CA PRO A 321 17.25 7.95 12.54
C PRO A 321 17.40 9.28 13.29
N GLY A 322 17.58 9.21 14.61
CA GLY A 322 17.83 10.39 15.45
C GLY A 322 16.61 11.27 15.76
N SER A 323 15.38 10.85 15.41
CA SER A 323 14.17 11.53 15.89
C SER A 323 13.84 11.12 17.33
N HIS A 324 13.39 12.08 18.14
CA HIS A 324 12.87 11.84 19.49
C HIS A 324 11.34 12.02 19.56
N ASP A 325 10.65 12.05 18.42
CA ASP A 325 9.20 12.31 18.33
C ASP A 325 8.37 11.34 19.19
N GLU A 326 8.77 10.06 19.29
CA GLU A 326 8.12 9.07 20.16
C GLU A 326 8.25 9.42 21.65
N ASP A 327 9.35 10.04 22.06
CA ASP A 327 9.60 10.42 23.46
C ASP A 327 8.72 11.58 23.93
N GLU A 328 8.26 12.41 22.99
CA GLU A 328 7.35 13.53 23.25
C GLU A 328 5.89 13.08 23.45
N LEU A 329 5.54 11.86 23.02
CA LEU A 329 4.21 11.28 23.17
C LEU A 329 3.95 10.83 24.62
N LYS A 330 2.68 10.81 25.05
CA LYS A 330 2.29 10.44 26.41
C LYS A 330 1.09 9.50 26.43
N GLY A 331 1.09 8.59 27.42
CA GLY A 331 -0.03 7.67 27.65
C GLY A 331 -0.29 6.75 26.45
N GLU A 332 -1.57 6.55 26.12
CA GLU A 332 -2.02 5.67 25.04
C GLU A 332 -1.38 6.01 23.68
N GLU A 333 -1.11 7.29 23.40
CA GLU A 333 -0.48 7.71 22.14
C GLU A 333 0.95 7.20 22.00
N LYS A 334 1.69 7.11 23.12
CA LYS A 334 3.06 6.59 23.12
C LYS A 334 3.06 5.08 22.93
N ASP A 335 2.14 4.39 23.60
CA ASP A 335 2.02 2.93 23.50
C ASP A 335 1.65 2.52 22.06
N GLU A 336 0.70 3.21 21.42
CA GLU A 336 0.31 2.96 20.03
C GLU A 336 1.46 3.23 19.04
N ALA A 337 2.16 4.36 19.18
CA ALA A 337 3.30 4.68 18.32
C ALA A 337 4.41 3.64 18.43
N LYS A 338 4.72 3.21 19.65
CA LYS A 338 5.71 2.18 19.92
C LYS A 338 5.33 0.83 19.30
N GLU A 339 4.09 0.37 19.48
CA GLU A 339 3.60 -0.88 18.88
C GLU A 339 3.66 -0.82 17.35
N ASN A 340 3.25 0.30 16.75
CA ASN A 340 3.33 0.52 15.30
C ASN A 340 4.78 0.51 14.79
N ASN A 341 5.69 1.17 15.49
CA ASN A 341 7.11 1.21 15.16
C ASN A 341 7.76 -0.18 15.27
N GLU A 342 7.47 -0.94 16.32
CA GLU A 342 7.95 -2.31 16.49
C GLU A 342 7.45 -3.24 15.37
N ALA A 343 6.15 -3.16 15.02
CA ALA A 343 5.57 -3.92 13.93
C ALA A 343 6.19 -3.55 12.57
N ALA A 344 6.35 -2.25 12.30
CA ALA A 344 6.95 -1.75 11.07
C ALA A 344 8.41 -2.17 10.93
N ARG A 345 9.18 -2.08 12.02
CA ARG A 345 10.57 -2.53 12.08
C ARG A 345 10.69 -4.02 11.85
N LEU A 346 9.83 -4.84 12.45
CA LEU A 346 9.80 -6.28 12.23
C LEU A 346 9.56 -6.61 10.76
N TRP A 347 8.57 -5.95 10.15
CA TRP A 347 8.22 -6.16 8.75
C TRP A 347 9.37 -5.82 7.81
N ILE A 348 9.90 -4.59 7.87
CA ILE A 348 10.95 -4.16 6.96
C ILE A 348 12.23 -4.98 7.13
N SER A 349 12.60 -5.32 8.38
CA SER A 349 13.80 -6.11 8.66
C SER A 349 13.71 -7.53 8.09
N GLY A 350 12.52 -8.12 8.04
CA GLY A 350 12.30 -9.40 7.36
C GLY A 350 12.53 -9.34 5.85
N ILE A 351 12.16 -8.23 5.21
CA ILE A 351 12.39 -7.99 3.78
C ILE A 351 13.89 -7.79 3.51
N GLU A 352 14.58 -7.04 4.36
CA GLU A 352 16.03 -6.81 4.25
C GLU A 352 16.82 -8.11 4.44
N ALA A 353 16.44 -8.94 5.41
CA ALA A 353 16.97 -10.29 5.59
C ALA A 353 16.83 -11.13 4.31
N LEU A 354 15.66 -11.09 3.68
CA LEU A 354 15.43 -11.78 2.40
C LEU A 354 16.34 -11.21 1.29
N LYS A 355 16.51 -9.89 1.22
CA LYS A 355 17.43 -9.28 0.25
C LYS A 355 18.86 -9.77 0.44
N ARG A 356 19.36 -9.81 1.68
CA ARG A 356 20.70 -10.33 1.98
C ARG A 356 20.87 -11.79 1.55
N LYS A 357 19.82 -12.61 1.65
CA LYS A 357 19.88 -14.04 1.34
C LYS A 357 19.75 -14.39 -0.15
N VAL A 358 18.76 -13.82 -0.85
CA VAL A 358 18.44 -14.17 -2.25
C VAL A 358 18.44 -13.00 -3.23
N GLY A 359 18.60 -11.78 -2.72
CA GLY A 359 18.39 -10.55 -3.49
C GLY A 359 16.91 -10.23 -3.66
N VAL A 360 16.55 -8.97 -3.41
CA VAL A 360 15.24 -8.40 -3.71
C VAL A 360 15.41 -7.39 -4.83
N ARG A 361 14.69 -7.59 -5.92
CA ARG A 361 14.76 -6.76 -7.12
C ARG A 361 14.08 -5.40 -6.91
N ALA A 362 12.87 -5.46 -6.36
CA ALA A 362 12.04 -4.31 -6.08
C ALA A 362 10.97 -4.72 -5.06
N VAL A 363 10.51 -3.73 -4.31
CA VAL A 363 9.34 -3.83 -3.43
C VAL A 363 8.23 -2.97 -4.01
N TYR A 364 7.08 -3.57 -4.30
CA TYR A 364 5.88 -2.83 -4.69
C TYR A 364 4.97 -2.66 -3.49
N ASP A 365 4.83 -1.42 -3.05
CA ASP A 365 3.99 -1.05 -1.92
C ASP A 365 2.59 -0.67 -2.41
N LEU A 366 1.56 -1.41 -2.00
CA LEU A 366 0.18 -1.06 -2.28
C LEU A 366 -0.51 -0.62 -0.99
N SER A 367 -1.04 0.60 -0.99
CA SER A 367 -1.74 1.17 0.16
C SER A 367 -2.74 2.23 -0.30
N ALA A 368 -3.82 2.44 0.46
CA ALA A 368 -4.66 3.61 0.26
C ALA A 368 -4.03 4.87 0.88
N THR A 369 -3.16 4.64 1.86
CA THR A 369 -2.58 5.64 2.75
C THR A 369 -1.08 5.41 2.87
N PRO A 370 -0.27 5.39 1.78
CA PRO A 370 1.18 5.18 1.87
C PRO A 370 1.85 6.43 2.44
N PHE A 371 1.65 6.66 3.72
CA PHE A 371 2.20 7.77 4.47
C PHE A 371 2.82 7.28 5.78
N PHE A 372 3.69 8.11 6.33
CA PHE A 372 4.28 7.88 7.64
C PHE A 372 3.26 8.10 8.76
N LEU A 373 3.25 7.17 9.72
CA LEU A 373 2.41 7.26 10.91
C LEU A 373 3.04 8.17 11.97
N ARG A 374 2.23 8.63 12.92
CA ARG A 374 2.71 9.36 14.08
C ARG A 374 3.74 8.55 14.86
N GLY A 375 4.79 9.21 15.35
CA GLY A 375 5.90 8.57 16.07
C GLY A 375 6.95 7.90 15.17
N SER A 376 6.79 7.93 13.85
CA SER A 376 7.80 7.41 12.91
C SER A 376 9.04 8.30 12.73
N GLY A 377 9.07 9.49 13.34
CA GLY A 377 10.11 10.50 13.12
C GLY A 377 9.95 11.32 11.84
N TYR A 378 8.89 11.05 11.06
CA TYR A 378 8.44 11.86 9.95
C TYR A 378 7.14 12.57 10.32
N GLU A 379 6.88 13.70 9.68
CA GLU A 379 5.61 14.41 9.83
C GLU A 379 4.45 13.49 9.44
N GLU A 380 3.50 13.31 10.37
CA GLU A 380 2.36 12.41 10.21
C GLU A 380 1.57 12.73 8.94
N GLY A 381 1.22 11.68 8.20
CA GLY A 381 0.48 11.81 6.96
C GLY A 381 1.35 12.09 5.74
N THR A 382 2.63 12.46 5.91
CA THR A 382 3.55 12.65 4.78
C THR A 382 3.61 11.39 3.91
N LEU A 383 3.25 11.52 2.63
CA LEU A 383 3.32 10.43 1.67
C LEU A 383 4.76 9.90 1.58
N PHE A 384 4.91 8.60 1.42
CA PHE A 384 6.22 8.01 1.17
C PHE A 384 6.87 8.67 -0.05
N PRO A 385 8.14 9.07 0.02
CA PRO A 385 8.81 9.78 -1.07
C PRO A 385 9.01 8.90 -2.31
N TRP A 386 8.81 7.58 -2.21
CA TRP A 386 8.81 6.63 -3.33
C TRP A 386 7.42 6.32 -3.92
N VAL A 387 6.39 7.12 -3.62
CA VAL A 387 5.09 7.03 -4.31
C VAL A 387 5.26 7.50 -5.76
N VAL A 388 4.92 6.62 -6.71
CA VAL A 388 5.02 6.89 -8.15
C VAL A 388 3.67 6.93 -8.86
N SER A 389 2.63 6.38 -8.23
CA SER A 389 1.25 6.41 -8.73
C SER A 389 0.31 6.79 -7.59
N ASP A 390 -0.65 7.67 -7.89
CA ASP A 390 -1.67 8.12 -6.95
C ASP A 390 -3.05 8.00 -7.57
N PHE A 391 -3.96 7.29 -6.92
CA PHE A 391 -5.38 7.33 -7.22
C PHE A 391 -6.14 7.47 -5.91
N SER A 392 -6.55 8.70 -5.62
CA SER A 392 -7.05 9.08 -4.30
C SER A 392 -8.44 8.53 -4.02
N LEU A 393 -8.86 8.59 -2.75
CA LEU A 393 -10.25 8.26 -2.37
C LEU A 393 -11.25 9.13 -3.13
N VAL A 394 -10.94 10.42 -3.32
CA VAL A 394 -11.81 11.34 -4.05
C VAL A 394 -11.92 10.94 -5.51
N ASP A 395 -10.79 10.64 -6.18
CA ASP A 395 -10.81 10.16 -7.57
C ASP A 395 -11.66 8.88 -7.70
N ALA A 396 -11.55 7.97 -6.73
CA ALA A 396 -12.33 6.74 -6.72
C ALA A 396 -13.84 6.95 -6.52
N ILE A 397 -14.24 7.94 -5.70
CA ILE A 397 -15.64 8.34 -5.55
C ILE A 397 -16.13 8.97 -6.85
N GLU A 398 -15.35 9.88 -7.44
CA GLU A 398 -15.66 10.59 -8.68
C GLU A 398 -15.77 9.66 -9.89
N CYS A 399 -15.12 8.50 -9.84
CA CYS A 399 -15.22 7.46 -10.86
C CYS A 399 -16.26 6.36 -10.54
N GLY A 400 -16.98 6.47 -9.42
CA GLY A 400 -17.97 5.46 -9.01
C GLY A 400 -17.38 4.10 -8.62
N ILE A 401 -16.08 4.04 -8.33
CA ILE A 401 -15.37 2.79 -7.95
C ILE A 401 -15.65 2.43 -6.50
N VAL A 402 -15.77 3.44 -5.63
CA VAL A 402 -16.00 3.26 -4.19
C VAL A 402 -17.22 4.04 -3.74
N LYS A 403 -17.80 3.59 -2.64
CA LYS A 403 -18.95 4.26 -2.01
C LYS A 403 -18.50 5.55 -1.33
N LEU A 404 -19.38 6.54 -1.33
CA LEU A 404 -19.18 7.76 -0.55
C LEU A 404 -19.24 7.45 0.96
N PRO A 405 -18.14 7.61 1.73
CA PRO A 405 -18.19 7.46 3.17
C PRO A 405 -19.03 8.59 3.77
N ARG A 406 -20.03 8.22 4.59
CA ARG A 406 -20.83 9.19 5.34
C ARG A 406 -20.35 9.21 6.78
N VAL A 407 -19.87 10.36 7.22
CA VAL A 407 -19.55 10.61 8.63
C VAL A 407 -20.75 11.29 9.29
N PRO A 408 -21.17 10.89 10.50
CA PRO A 408 -22.22 11.58 11.24
C PRO A 408 -21.88 13.06 11.44
N VAL A 409 -22.77 13.94 10.98
CA VAL A 409 -22.66 15.41 11.10
C VAL A 409 -23.66 16.02 12.08
N SER A 410 -24.60 15.20 12.57
CA SER A 410 -25.59 15.54 13.59
C SER A 410 -26.07 14.28 14.29
N ASP A 411 -26.42 14.39 15.56
CA ASP A 411 -27.17 13.38 16.31
C ASP A 411 -28.07 14.05 17.35
N ASN A 412 -28.81 13.24 18.10
CA ASN A 412 -29.79 13.71 19.09
C ASN A 412 -29.13 14.18 20.41
N ALA A 413 -27.80 14.31 20.47
CA ALA A 413 -27.11 14.73 21.67
C ALA A 413 -27.38 16.21 21.94
N VAL A 414 -28.10 16.48 23.03
CA VAL A 414 -28.36 17.85 23.50
C VAL A 414 -27.04 18.40 24.08
N ASN A 415 -26.57 19.54 23.56
CA ASN A 415 -25.38 20.29 24.01
C ASN A 415 -23.98 19.68 23.72
N ALA A 416 -23.84 18.73 22.79
CA ALA A 416 -22.52 18.29 22.33
C ALA A 416 -21.94 19.22 21.25
N ALA A 417 -20.68 19.64 21.38
CA ALA A 417 -20.00 20.51 20.40
C ALA A 417 -19.76 19.82 19.05
N THR A 418 -19.63 18.49 19.08
CA THR A 418 -19.42 17.59 17.93
C THR A 418 -20.45 16.46 18.05
N PRO A 419 -21.00 15.90 16.94
CA PRO A 419 -21.88 14.74 17.04
C PRO A 419 -21.18 13.60 17.80
N VAL A 420 -21.78 13.13 18.89
CA VAL A 420 -21.38 11.95 19.66
C VAL A 420 -21.11 10.75 18.75
N TYR A 421 -21.94 10.51 17.73
CA TYR A 421 -21.73 9.41 16.78
C TYR A 421 -20.49 9.57 15.89
N ARG A 422 -19.94 10.79 15.76
CA ARG A 422 -18.66 11.00 15.07
C ARG A 422 -17.51 10.40 15.88
N ASN A 423 -17.59 10.50 17.21
CA ASN A 423 -16.58 10.01 18.15
C ASN A 423 -17.18 8.94 19.07
N LEU A 424 -17.90 7.98 18.49
CA LEU A 424 -18.68 7.01 19.26
C LEU A 424 -17.80 6.28 20.30
N TRP A 425 -16.58 5.93 19.91
CA TRP A 425 -15.63 5.18 20.74
C TRP A 425 -15.25 5.91 22.04
N ASP A 426 -15.06 7.22 22.01
CA ASP A 426 -14.75 8.01 23.22
C ASP A 426 -15.89 7.94 24.25
N HIS A 427 -17.12 7.84 23.76
CA HIS A 427 -18.33 7.88 24.57
C HIS A 427 -18.74 6.50 25.11
N ILE A 428 -18.38 5.42 24.39
CA ILE A 428 -18.75 4.05 24.78
C ILE A 428 -17.57 3.24 25.30
N GLY A 429 -16.31 3.60 25.01
CA GLY A 429 -15.14 2.76 25.25
C GLY A 429 -14.98 2.33 26.71
N LYS A 430 -15.19 3.26 27.67
CA LYS A 430 -15.16 2.94 29.11
C LYS A 430 -16.35 2.09 29.59
N LYS A 431 -17.45 2.10 28.83
CA LYS A 431 -18.68 1.33 29.10
C LYS A 431 -18.70 -0.01 28.36
N MET A 432 -17.78 -0.22 27.42
CA MET A 432 -17.65 -1.50 26.71
C MET A 432 -17.16 -2.59 27.67
N PRO A 433 -17.66 -3.82 27.52
CA PRO A 433 -17.18 -4.95 28.31
C PRO A 433 -15.67 -5.13 28.08
N LYS A 434 -14.91 -5.21 29.17
CA LYS A 434 -13.46 -5.48 29.10
C LYS A 434 -13.23 -6.84 28.45
N LYS A 435 -12.34 -6.88 27.46
CA LYS A 435 -11.96 -8.08 26.70
C LYS A 435 -11.57 -9.21 27.68
N GLY A 436 -12.39 -10.27 27.77
CA GLY A 436 -12.10 -11.45 28.61
C GLY A 436 -13.22 -11.97 29.51
N ARG A 437 -14.36 -11.28 29.67
CA ARG A 437 -15.54 -11.88 30.32
C ARG A 437 -16.57 -12.30 29.27
N ALA A 438 -16.78 -13.60 29.13
CA ALA A 438 -17.94 -14.15 28.45
C ALA A 438 -19.21 -13.62 29.13
N SER A 439 -19.91 -12.70 28.47
CA SER A 439 -21.24 -12.23 28.86
C SER A 439 -22.07 -11.94 27.60
N PRO A 440 -23.39 -12.17 27.65
CA PRO A 440 -24.21 -12.51 26.49
C PRO A 440 -24.40 -11.33 25.53
N ALA A 441 -24.67 -11.68 24.27
CA ALA A 441 -24.87 -10.78 23.16
C ALA A 441 -25.84 -9.64 23.49
N ILE A 442 -25.38 -8.41 23.35
CA ILE A 442 -26.24 -7.22 23.33
C ILE A 442 -26.91 -7.20 21.95
N SER A 443 -28.19 -7.60 21.92
CA SER A 443 -29.08 -7.38 20.77
C SER A 443 -29.40 -5.89 20.69
N ILE A 444 -28.90 -5.21 19.65
CA ILE A 444 -29.36 -3.87 19.28
C ILE A 444 -30.53 -4.06 18.31
N ARG A 445 -31.74 -3.68 18.75
CA ARG A 445 -32.89 -3.47 17.86
C ARG A 445 -32.80 -2.11 17.19
#